data_AF-A0A164IUN9-F1
#
_entry.id   AF-A0A164IUN9-F1
#
_cell.length_a   1.000
_cell.length_b   1.000
_cell.length_c   1.000
_cell.angle_alpha   90.00
_cell.angle_beta   90.00
_cell.angle_gamma   90.00
#
_symmetry.space_group_name_H-M   'P 1'
#
loop_
_entity.id
_entity.type
_entity.pdbx_description
1 polymer ?
#
loop_
_entity_poly.entity_id
_entity_poly.type
_entity_poly.pdbx_seq_one_letter_code
_entity_poly.pdbx_strand_id
1 'polypeptide(L)'
;NTKMFKLLNPEGMLSHEVTHPNDPSRKLFLSFDSSHIIKNVRNQFIDRPLQRKGKSIMFQFIKRLYEKQKKLLLKFVKKLTNRHLEPTKIERQNVQKALDIFSRPLAAALEALRRRKVSGFMGSEETISFMLKIIKWFEIHDVCNYTQAIYKRLPNKAPFTSTNDARLKWLEDFLKWLKEWRISSVEKNHFLTSETFEAITITTKSKIAKISHLLRDAGFTFVLTRRFNSDNLERKFSALRQANG
;
A
#
# COMPACT_ATOMS: atom_id res chain seq x y z
N ASN A 1 -1.09 10.78 -15.60
CA ASN A 1 -0.37 11.46 -14.50
C ASN A 1 1.15 11.40 -14.61
N THR A 2 1.77 10.27 -14.94
CA THR A 2 3.25 10.18 -15.05
C THR A 2 3.86 11.19 -16.04
N LYS A 3 3.25 11.36 -17.23
CA LYS A 3 3.66 12.40 -18.20
C LYS A 3 3.58 13.81 -17.60
N MET A 4 2.49 14.12 -16.89
CA MET A 4 2.32 15.42 -16.23
C MET A 4 3.42 15.67 -15.17
N PHE A 5 3.73 14.68 -14.33
CA PHE A 5 4.78 14.85 -13.32
C PHE A 5 6.16 15.06 -13.94
N LYS A 6 6.45 14.41 -15.07
CA LYS A 6 7.67 14.67 -15.85
C LYS A 6 7.70 16.08 -16.42
N LEU A 7 6.57 16.59 -16.93
CA LEU A 7 6.47 17.96 -17.47
C LEU A 7 6.57 19.04 -16.40
N LEU A 8 6.15 18.75 -15.16
CA LEU A 8 6.28 19.66 -14.02
C LEU A 8 7.72 19.76 -13.49
N ASN A 9 8.58 18.80 -13.84
CA ASN A 9 10.00 18.86 -13.53
C ASN A 9 10.75 19.46 -14.74
N PRO A 10 11.48 20.57 -14.59
CA PRO A 10 12.30 21.14 -15.67
C PRO A 10 13.26 20.12 -16.32
N GLU A 11 13.72 19.12 -15.57
CA GLU A 11 14.60 18.06 -16.06
C GLU A 11 13.87 16.99 -16.90
N GLY A 12 12.54 17.06 -17.02
CA GLY A 12 11.73 16.03 -17.72
C GLY A 12 11.65 14.68 -16.99
N MET A 13 12.19 14.61 -15.77
CA MET A 13 12.32 13.39 -14.99
C MET A 13 11.24 13.27 -13.92
N LEU A 14 10.86 12.04 -13.59
CA LEU A 14 9.85 11.81 -12.55
C LEU A 14 10.46 12.13 -11.17
N SER A 15 10.02 13.24 -10.57
CA SER A 15 10.42 13.64 -9.22
C SER A 15 9.24 13.60 -8.24
N HIS A 16 9.56 13.49 -6.96
CA HIS A 16 8.61 13.55 -5.85
C HIS A 16 8.45 14.97 -5.29
N GLU A 17 9.35 15.88 -5.68
CA GLU A 17 9.40 17.26 -5.28
C GLU A 17 9.80 18.11 -6.50
N VAL A 18 9.09 19.22 -6.72
CA VAL A 18 9.42 20.23 -7.73
C VAL A 18 9.25 21.62 -7.12
N THR A 19 9.98 22.61 -7.61
CA THR A 19 9.83 24.00 -7.19
C THR A 19 8.51 24.57 -7.73
N HIS A 20 7.85 25.43 -6.93
CA HIS A 20 6.63 26.10 -7.38
C HIS A 20 6.94 27.06 -8.55
N PRO A 21 6.16 27.05 -9.64
CA PRO A 21 6.50 27.77 -10.87
C PRO A 21 6.56 29.29 -10.71
N ASN A 22 5.82 29.85 -9.74
CA ASN A 22 5.77 31.29 -9.49
C ASN A 22 6.45 31.71 -8.17
N ASP A 23 7.00 30.77 -7.41
CA ASP A 23 7.61 31.07 -6.10
C ASP A 23 8.74 30.08 -5.78
N PRO A 24 10.00 30.45 -6.03
CA PRO A 24 11.14 29.57 -5.80
C PRO A 24 11.31 29.09 -4.35
N SER A 25 10.72 29.79 -3.37
CA SER A 25 10.78 29.42 -1.95
C SER A 25 9.84 28.25 -1.61
N ARG A 26 8.84 27.98 -2.45
CA ARG A 26 7.81 26.98 -2.21
C ARG A 26 8.08 25.68 -2.97
N LYS A 27 7.80 24.57 -2.28
CA LYS A 27 7.95 23.22 -2.82
C LYS A 27 6.59 22.59 -3.08
N LEU A 28 6.48 21.90 -4.21
CA LEU A 28 5.35 21.09 -4.58
C LEU A 28 5.72 19.61 -4.44
N PHE A 29 5.04 18.92 -3.52
CA PHE A 29 5.24 17.50 -3.28
C PHE A 29 4.29 16.68 -4.15
N LEU A 30 4.83 15.97 -5.13
CA LEU A 30 4.08 15.18 -6.11
C LEU A 30 3.86 13.76 -5.60
N SER A 31 2.62 13.28 -5.61
CA SER A 31 2.26 11.96 -5.08
C SER A 31 1.20 11.29 -5.93
N PHE A 32 1.25 9.96 -6.01
CA PHE A 32 0.14 9.18 -6.54
C PHE A 32 -0.79 8.77 -5.40
N ASP A 33 -1.99 8.30 -5.77
CA ASP A 33 -2.97 7.86 -4.79
C ASP A 33 -2.62 6.46 -4.25
N SER A 34 -2.46 6.36 -2.94
CA SER A 34 -2.13 5.11 -2.24
C SER A 34 -3.21 4.03 -2.39
N SER A 35 -4.48 4.40 -2.57
CA SER A 35 -5.60 3.48 -2.78
C SER A 35 -5.52 2.79 -4.13
N HIS A 36 -5.10 3.51 -5.17
CA HIS A 36 -4.85 2.95 -6.49
C HIS A 36 -3.59 2.10 -6.50
N ILE A 37 -2.53 2.53 -5.80
CA ILE A 37 -1.30 1.75 -5.66
C ILE A 37 -1.58 0.38 -5.01
N ILE A 38 -2.29 0.32 -3.88
CA ILE A 38 -2.54 -0.97 -3.21
C ILE A 38 -3.40 -1.91 -4.07
N LYS A 39 -4.35 -1.38 -4.85
CA LYS A 39 -5.11 -2.18 -5.82
C LYS A 39 -4.20 -2.77 -6.90
N ASN A 40 -3.28 -1.97 -7.44
CA ASN A 40 -2.34 -2.43 -8.46
C ASN A 40 -1.41 -3.51 -7.91
N VAL A 41 -0.89 -3.32 -6.69
CA VAL A 41 -0.08 -4.33 -5.99
C VAL A 41 -0.88 -5.62 -5.78
N ARG A 42 -2.16 -5.53 -5.38
CA ARG A 42 -3.03 -6.71 -5.25
C ARG A 42 -3.22 -7.42 -6.59
N ASN A 43 -3.53 -6.69 -7.66
CA ASN A 43 -3.77 -7.30 -8.97
C ASN A 43 -2.51 -8.02 -9.46
N GLN A 44 -1.34 -7.40 -9.30
CA GLN A 44 -0.07 -8.05 -9.67
C GLN A 44 0.28 -9.22 -8.77
N PHE A 45 -0.09 -9.18 -7.48
CA PHE A 45 0.08 -10.33 -6.60
C PHE A 45 -0.77 -11.52 -7.04
N ILE A 46 -1.96 -11.29 -7.61
CA ILE A 46 -2.80 -12.34 -8.21
C ILE A 46 -2.19 -12.84 -9.53
N ASP A 47 -1.83 -11.91 -10.41
CA ASP A 47 -1.58 -12.21 -11.83
C ASP A 47 -0.12 -12.58 -12.13
N ARG A 48 0.83 -12.25 -11.25
CA ARG A 48 2.27 -12.39 -11.52
C ARG A 48 2.95 -13.38 -10.56
N PRO A 49 3.94 -14.15 -11.03
CA PRO A 49 4.75 -15.03 -10.20
C PRO A 49 5.81 -14.21 -9.42
N LEU A 50 5.38 -13.37 -8.48
CA LEU A 50 6.28 -12.51 -7.71
C LEU A 50 7.34 -13.35 -6.95
N GLN A 51 8.60 -12.93 -6.98
CA GLN A 51 9.70 -13.56 -6.24
C GLN A 51 10.67 -12.51 -5.69
N ARG A 52 11.22 -12.77 -4.50
CA ARG A 52 12.25 -11.96 -3.86
C ARG A 52 13.38 -12.85 -3.33
N LYS A 53 14.63 -12.56 -3.70
CA LYS A 53 15.82 -13.34 -3.27
C LYS A 53 15.62 -14.85 -3.50
N GLY A 54 15.11 -15.22 -4.68
CA GLY A 54 14.78 -16.61 -5.06
C GLY A 54 13.57 -17.24 -4.35
N LYS A 55 12.93 -16.53 -3.40
CA LYS A 55 11.74 -17.03 -2.68
C LYS A 55 10.47 -16.52 -3.32
N SER A 56 9.52 -17.43 -3.54
CA SER A 56 8.24 -17.10 -4.17
C SER A 56 7.27 -16.39 -3.22
N ILE A 57 6.62 -15.35 -3.73
CA ILE A 57 5.51 -14.62 -3.10
C ILE A 57 4.23 -15.11 -3.78
N MET A 58 3.53 -16.05 -3.15
CA MET A 58 2.49 -16.85 -3.82
C MET A 58 1.10 -16.52 -3.33
N PHE A 59 0.23 -16.03 -4.23
CA PHE A 59 -1.20 -15.86 -3.94
C PHE A 59 -1.90 -17.19 -3.65
N GLN A 60 -1.32 -18.31 -4.07
CA GLN A 60 -1.84 -19.66 -3.86
C GLN A 60 -2.06 -20.00 -2.38
N PHE A 61 -1.26 -19.45 -1.46
CA PHE A 61 -1.49 -19.65 -0.02
C PHE A 61 -2.86 -19.11 0.43
N ILE A 62 -3.33 -18.03 -0.18
CA ILE A 62 -4.63 -17.42 0.12
C ILE A 62 -5.76 -18.28 -0.46
N LYS A 63 -5.57 -18.82 -1.67
CA LYS A 63 -6.50 -19.80 -2.27
C LYS A 63 -6.63 -21.05 -1.39
N ARG A 64 -5.50 -21.61 -0.93
CA ARG A 64 -5.47 -22.76 0.00
C ARG A 64 -6.15 -22.44 1.33
N LEU A 65 -5.94 -21.26 1.90
CA LEU A 65 -6.62 -20.82 3.12
C LEU A 65 -8.13 -20.79 2.93
N TYR A 66 -8.60 -20.23 1.81
CA TYR A 66 -10.02 -20.17 1.48
C TYR A 66 -10.65 -21.56 1.39
N GLU A 67 -10.04 -22.48 0.64
CA GLU A 67 -10.55 -23.85 0.51
C GLU A 67 -10.55 -24.59 1.86
N LYS A 68 -9.51 -24.38 2.68
CA LYS A 68 -9.45 -24.99 4.01
C LYS A 68 -10.56 -24.47 4.92
N GLN A 69 -10.82 -23.16 4.92
CA GLN A 69 -11.82 -22.57 5.81
C GLN A 69 -13.28 -22.80 5.35
N LYS A 70 -13.52 -23.21 4.10
CA LYS A 70 -14.88 -23.58 3.63
C LYS A 70 -15.48 -24.73 4.46
N LYS A 71 -14.63 -25.65 4.90
CA LYS A 71 -15.03 -26.85 5.67
C LYS A 71 -15.19 -26.56 7.17
N LEU A 72 -14.89 -25.35 7.62
CA LEU A 72 -14.92 -24.99 9.03
C LEU A 72 -16.17 -24.18 9.35
N LEU A 73 -16.83 -24.55 10.46
CA LEU A 73 -17.91 -23.74 11.03
C LEU A 73 -17.40 -22.35 11.41
N LEU A 74 -16.23 -22.30 12.07
CA LEU A 74 -15.54 -21.07 12.45
C LEU A 74 -14.39 -20.78 11.48
N LYS A 75 -14.61 -19.81 10.59
CA LYS A 75 -13.61 -19.38 9.59
C LYS A 75 -12.48 -18.58 10.24
N PHE A 76 -11.25 -18.82 9.79
CA PHE A 76 -10.09 -18.01 10.18
C PHE A 76 -10.24 -16.54 9.76
N VAL A 77 -10.70 -16.32 8.52
CA VAL A 77 -10.88 -14.98 7.94
C VAL A 77 -12.28 -14.87 7.37
N LYS A 78 -13.20 -14.29 8.16
CA LYS A 78 -14.63 -14.20 7.82
C LYS A 78 -14.90 -13.47 6.49
N LYS A 79 -14.11 -12.44 6.18
CA LYS A 79 -14.29 -11.61 4.97
C LYS A 79 -13.78 -12.24 3.68
N LEU A 80 -12.96 -13.29 3.76
CA LEU A 80 -12.35 -13.91 2.58
C LEU A 80 -13.40 -14.71 1.81
N THR A 81 -13.67 -14.29 0.58
CA THR A 81 -14.67 -14.88 -0.33
C THR A 81 -14.06 -15.19 -1.69
N ASN A 82 -14.75 -16.00 -2.52
CA ASN A 82 -14.27 -16.31 -3.88
C ASN A 82 -13.97 -15.05 -4.71
N ARG A 83 -14.78 -14.00 -4.51
CA ARG A 83 -14.62 -12.70 -5.16
C ARG A 83 -13.36 -11.90 -4.77
N HIS A 84 -12.57 -12.41 -3.83
CA HIS A 84 -11.24 -11.90 -3.52
C HIS A 84 -10.15 -12.66 -4.29
N LEU A 85 -10.40 -13.94 -4.58
CA LEU A 85 -9.46 -14.84 -5.24
C LEU A 85 -9.53 -14.69 -6.75
N GLU A 86 -10.75 -14.63 -7.28
CA GLU A 86 -11.07 -14.50 -8.70
C GLU A 86 -11.90 -13.22 -8.91
N PRO A 87 -11.28 -12.03 -8.75
CA PRO A 87 -12.01 -10.77 -8.84
C PRO A 87 -12.40 -10.44 -10.29
N THR A 88 -13.66 -10.02 -10.49
CA THR A 88 -14.10 -9.43 -11.77
C THR A 88 -13.41 -8.08 -12.04
N LYS A 89 -13.57 -7.52 -13.25
CA LYS A 89 -13.04 -6.19 -13.59
C LYS A 89 -13.46 -5.09 -12.60
N ILE A 90 -14.71 -5.15 -12.12
CA ILE A 90 -15.23 -4.20 -11.11
C ILE A 90 -14.56 -4.44 -9.75
N GLU A 91 -14.40 -5.69 -9.36
CA GLU A 91 -13.79 -6.05 -8.07
C GLU A 91 -12.28 -5.80 -8.03
N ARG A 92 -11.63 -5.82 -9.20
CA ARG A 92 -10.25 -5.36 -9.38
C ARG A 92 -10.09 -3.86 -9.03
N GLN A 93 -11.16 -3.08 -9.17
CA GLN A 93 -11.19 -1.65 -8.82
C GLN A 93 -11.59 -1.35 -7.37
N ASN A 94 -12.02 -2.36 -6.60
CA ASN A 94 -12.45 -2.19 -5.22
C ASN A 94 -11.25 -2.18 -4.24
N VAL A 95 -11.01 -1.02 -3.62
CA VAL A 95 -9.90 -0.83 -2.64
C VAL A 95 -10.10 -1.68 -1.39
N GLN A 96 -11.33 -1.80 -0.89
CA GLN A 96 -11.61 -2.57 0.33
C GLN A 96 -11.25 -4.06 0.16
N LYS A 97 -11.50 -4.63 -1.02
CA LYS A 97 -11.08 -6.01 -1.32
C LYS A 97 -9.56 -6.18 -1.34
N ALA A 98 -8.83 -5.18 -1.83
CA ALA A 98 -7.37 -5.20 -1.76
C ALA A 98 -6.88 -5.14 -0.31
N LEU A 99 -7.53 -4.31 0.54
CA LEU A 99 -7.22 -4.24 1.96
C LEU A 99 -7.54 -5.53 2.72
N ASP A 100 -8.64 -6.20 2.36
CA ASP A 100 -9.01 -7.47 2.98
C ASP A 100 -7.99 -8.58 2.63
N ILE A 101 -7.45 -8.58 1.40
CA ILE A 101 -6.34 -9.47 0.99
C ILE A 101 -5.08 -9.21 1.82
N PHE A 102 -4.64 -7.96 1.95
CA PHE A 102 -3.41 -7.63 2.71
C PHE A 102 -3.63 -7.55 4.23
N SER A 103 -4.82 -7.89 4.71
CA SER A 103 -5.20 -7.65 6.11
C SER A 103 -4.33 -8.45 7.10
N ARG A 104 -4.09 -7.85 8.27
CA ARG A 104 -3.35 -8.49 9.37
C ARG A 104 -3.98 -9.83 9.81
N PRO A 105 -5.31 -9.98 9.92
CA PRO A 105 -5.92 -11.28 10.23
C PRO A 105 -5.60 -12.35 9.19
N LEU A 106 -5.55 -12.00 7.90
CA LEU A 106 -5.21 -12.97 6.86
C LEU A 106 -3.75 -13.40 6.95
N ALA A 107 -2.82 -12.45 7.10
CA ALA A 107 -1.42 -12.75 7.33
C ALA A 107 -1.20 -13.60 8.60
N ALA A 108 -1.92 -13.29 9.69
CA ALA A 108 -1.87 -14.05 10.94
C ALA A 108 -2.42 -15.48 10.79
N ALA A 109 -3.47 -15.67 9.98
CA ALA A 109 -4.01 -17.01 9.69
C ALA A 109 -2.97 -17.86 8.93
N LEU A 110 -2.31 -17.29 7.91
CA LEU A 110 -1.24 -17.98 7.18
C LEU A 110 -0.06 -18.30 8.11
N GLU A 111 0.36 -17.35 8.94
CA GLU A 111 1.42 -17.53 9.94
C GLU A 111 1.08 -18.67 10.92
N ALA A 112 -0.15 -18.71 11.44
CA ALA A 112 -0.59 -19.73 12.38
C ALA A 112 -0.59 -21.13 11.74
N LEU A 113 -1.07 -21.25 10.50
CA LEU A 113 -1.07 -22.52 9.76
C LEU A 113 0.35 -22.98 9.46
N ARG A 114 1.27 -22.06 9.13
CA ARG A 114 2.69 -22.37 8.94
C ARG A 114 3.34 -22.87 10.23
N ARG A 115 3.16 -22.16 11.35
CA ARG A 115 3.75 -22.55 12.65
C ARG A 115 3.24 -23.90 13.13
N ARG A 116 1.98 -24.23 12.84
CA ARG A 116 1.39 -25.55 13.10
C ARG A 116 1.79 -26.62 12.08
N LYS A 117 2.71 -26.31 11.15
CA LYS A 117 3.19 -27.21 10.09
C LYS A 117 2.08 -27.84 9.26
N VAL A 118 1.00 -27.09 9.01
CA VAL A 118 -0.13 -27.59 8.21
C VAL A 118 0.34 -27.74 6.76
N SER A 119 0.09 -28.92 6.18
CA SER A 119 0.43 -29.21 4.77
C SER A 119 -0.14 -28.14 3.83
N GLY A 120 0.67 -27.72 2.86
CA GLY A 120 0.34 -26.67 1.89
C GLY A 120 0.57 -25.23 2.36
N PHE A 121 1.03 -25.00 3.60
CA PHE A 121 1.34 -23.65 4.13
C PHE A 121 2.82 -23.43 4.48
N MET A 122 3.64 -24.47 4.37
CA MET A 122 5.10 -24.35 4.49
C MET A 122 5.66 -23.49 3.36
N GLY A 123 6.71 -22.70 3.63
CA GLY A 123 7.30 -21.77 2.66
C GLY A 123 6.51 -20.46 2.47
N SER A 124 5.52 -20.17 3.31
CA SER A 124 4.70 -18.95 3.21
C SER A 124 5.35 -17.70 3.84
N GLU A 125 6.56 -17.81 4.41
CA GLU A 125 7.28 -16.73 5.11
C GLU A 125 7.40 -15.47 4.25
N GLU A 126 7.83 -15.61 3.01
CA GLU A 126 8.07 -14.46 2.13
C GLU A 126 6.73 -13.80 1.72
N THR A 127 5.69 -14.61 1.47
CA THR A 127 4.33 -14.13 1.21
C THR A 127 3.78 -13.33 2.40
N ILE A 128 3.91 -13.86 3.63
CA ILE A 128 3.44 -13.21 4.85
C ILE A 128 4.21 -11.90 5.09
N SER A 129 5.54 -11.92 4.94
CA SER A 129 6.40 -10.73 5.06
C SER A 129 6.01 -9.64 4.05
N PHE A 130 5.77 -10.03 2.78
CA PHE A 130 5.30 -9.14 1.73
C PHE A 130 3.97 -8.49 2.12
N MET A 131 2.96 -9.30 2.48
CA MET A 131 1.64 -8.79 2.86
C MET A 131 1.71 -7.80 4.03
N LEU A 132 2.46 -8.14 5.07
CA LEU A 132 2.62 -7.29 6.26
C LEU A 132 3.32 -5.95 5.93
N LYS A 133 4.29 -5.95 5.01
CA LYS A 133 4.94 -4.70 4.56
C LYS A 133 3.99 -3.84 3.74
N ILE A 134 3.24 -4.42 2.80
CA ILE A 134 2.29 -3.68 1.98
C ILE A 134 1.16 -3.07 2.82
N ILE A 135 0.58 -3.83 3.77
CA ILE A 135 -0.48 -3.27 4.62
C ILE A 135 0.04 -2.20 5.57
N LYS A 136 1.24 -2.36 6.15
CA LYS A 136 1.85 -1.32 6.98
C LYS A 136 2.12 -0.05 6.17
N TRP A 137 2.64 -0.18 4.95
CA TRP A 137 2.82 0.94 4.04
C TRP A 137 1.51 1.68 3.80
N PHE A 138 0.43 0.97 3.49
CA PHE A 138 -0.88 1.59 3.26
C PHE A 138 -1.44 2.24 4.52
N GLU A 139 -1.35 1.58 5.68
CA GLU A 139 -1.83 2.13 6.96
C GLU A 139 -1.20 3.49 7.27
N ILE A 140 0.11 3.63 7.03
CA ILE A 140 0.85 4.88 7.20
C ILE A 140 0.38 5.96 6.21
N HIS A 141 0.02 5.58 5.00
CA HIS A 141 -0.47 6.52 3.98
C HIS A 141 -1.92 6.96 4.19
N ASP A 142 -2.65 6.31 5.10
CA ASP A 142 -4.10 6.36 5.27
C ASP A 142 -4.57 6.79 6.68
N VAL A 143 -3.80 7.66 7.33
CA VAL A 143 -4.11 8.24 8.66
C VAL A 143 -5.19 9.31 8.51
N CYS A 144 -6.37 9.09 9.10
CA CYS A 144 -7.53 9.96 8.85
C CYS A 144 -7.94 10.88 9.99
N ASN A 145 -7.65 10.52 11.23
CA ASN A 145 -7.99 11.29 12.43
C ASN A 145 -7.12 10.84 13.61
N TYR A 146 -7.31 11.49 14.75
CA TYR A 146 -6.57 11.23 15.99
C TYR A 146 -6.89 9.90 16.66
N THR A 147 -8.12 9.45 16.55
CA THR A 147 -8.64 8.36 17.39
C THR A 147 -8.64 7.01 16.69
N GLN A 148 -8.44 6.97 15.36
CA GLN A 148 -8.47 5.75 14.55
C GLN A 148 -7.44 4.73 15.03
N ALA A 149 -6.23 5.19 15.40
CA ALA A 149 -5.18 4.32 15.91
C ALA A 149 -5.60 3.59 17.19
N ILE A 150 -6.34 4.28 18.06
CA ILE A 150 -6.80 3.78 19.35
C ILE A 150 -7.97 2.81 19.14
N TYR A 151 -9.06 3.27 18.51
CA TYR A 151 -10.27 2.47 18.33
C TYR A 151 -10.04 1.20 17.50
N LYS A 152 -9.19 1.29 16.46
CA LYS A 152 -8.85 0.12 15.63
C LYS A 152 -7.66 -0.67 16.14
N ARG A 153 -6.98 -0.21 17.20
CA ARG A 153 -5.71 -0.79 17.71
C ARG A 153 -4.66 -0.93 16.60
N LEU A 154 -4.53 0.12 15.78
CA LEU A 154 -3.62 0.20 14.65
C LEU A 154 -2.64 1.37 14.87
N PRO A 155 -1.50 1.17 15.57
CA PRO A 155 -0.58 2.24 15.90
C PRO A 155 -0.01 2.95 14.66
N ASN A 156 0.11 2.24 13.54
CA ASN A 156 0.55 2.83 12.26
C ASN A 156 -0.37 3.94 11.76
N LYS A 157 -1.63 3.96 12.21
CA LYS A 157 -2.64 4.96 11.83
C LYS A 157 -2.72 6.16 12.79
N ALA A 158 -1.73 6.34 13.67
CA ALA A 158 -1.66 7.53 14.52
C ALA A 158 -1.32 8.79 13.69
N PRO A 159 -1.76 9.99 14.07
CA PRO A 159 -1.22 11.22 13.51
C PRO A 159 0.31 11.27 13.62
N PHE A 160 0.97 11.92 12.67
CA PHE A 160 2.39 12.25 12.82
C PHE A 160 2.52 13.54 13.60
N THR A 161 3.29 13.54 14.68
CA THR A 161 3.48 14.73 15.55
C THR A 161 4.95 15.12 15.68
N SER A 162 5.87 14.32 15.12
CA SER A 162 7.31 14.57 15.18
C SER A 162 8.00 14.10 13.90
N THR A 163 9.05 14.81 13.50
CA THR A 163 9.96 14.38 12.42
C THR A 163 10.81 13.17 12.81
N ASN A 164 10.88 12.84 14.10
CA ASN A 164 11.60 11.68 14.62
C ASN A 164 10.69 10.44 14.76
N ASP A 165 9.48 10.49 14.19
CA ASP A 165 8.56 9.36 14.22
C ASP A 165 9.16 8.14 13.52
N ALA A 166 9.25 7.02 14.24
CA ALA A 166 9.86 5.77 13.76
C ALA A 166 9.23 5.24 12.46
N ARG A 167 7.99 5.64 12.14
CA ARG A 167 7.32 5.26 10.88
C ARG A 167 7.93 5.96 9.68
N LEU A 168 8.48 7.18 9.83
CA LEU A 168 9.22 7.84 8.75
C LEU A 168 10.48 7.05 8.43
N LYS A 169 11.23 6.63 9.44
CA LYS A 169 12.39 5.75 9.25
C LYS A 169 12.00 4.43 8.60
N TRP A 170 10.92 3.83 9.06
CA TRP A 170 10.40 2.59 8.48
C TRP A 170 10.04 2.74 7.00
N LEU A 171 9.52 3.89 6.55
CA LEU A 171 9.25 4.15 5.14
C LEU A 171 10.54 4.22 4.30
N GLU A 172 11.62 4.80 4.83
CA GLU A 172 12.94 4.77 4.19
C GLU A 172 13.45 3.33 4.03
N ASP A 173 13.35 2.53 5.09
CA ASP A 173 13.79 1.14 5.06
C ASP A 173 12.89 0.27 4.16
N PHE A 174 11.60 0.60 4.07
CA PHE A 174 10.69 0.00 3.09
C PHE A 174 11.13 0.32 1.65
N LEU A 175 11.60 1.53 1.36
CA LEU A 175 12.16 1.86 0.04
C LEU A 175 13.46 1.09 -0.26
N LYS A 176 14.32 0.89 0.73
CA LYS A 176 15.51 0.02 0.58
C LYS A 176 15.09 -1.41 0.27
N TRP A 177 14.15 -1.95 1.04
CA TRP A 177 13.59 -3.28 0.82
C TRP A 177 12.98 -3.43 -0.58
N LEU A 178 12.28 -2.41 -1.08
CA LEU A 178 11.67 -2.42 -2.42
C LEU A 178 12.73 -2.40 -3.53
N LYS A 179 13.82 -1.63 -3.35
CA LYS A 179 14.96 -1.61 -4.27
C LYS A 179 15.71 -2.94 -4.27
N GLU A 180 16.01 -3.50 -3.09
CA GLU A 180 16.60 -4.83 -2.96
C GLU A 180 15.75 -5.89 -3.63
N TRP A 181 14.43 -5.82 -3.47
CA TRP A 181 13.51 -6.73 -4.13
C TRP A 181 13.68 -6.66 -5.65
N ARG A 182 13.62 -5.45 -6.22
CA ARG A 182 13.82 -5.22 -7.66
C ARG A 182 15.13 -5.81 -8.18
N ILE A 183 16.23 -5.59 -7.45
CA ILE A 183 17.57 -6.09 -7.81
C ILE A 183 17.63 -7.63 -7.73
N SER A 184 16.96 -8.22 -6.74
CA SER A 184 16.96 -9.67 -6.51
C SER A 184 16.02 -10.46 -7.42
N SER A 185 15.19 -9.80 -8.22
CA SER A 185 14.24 -10.44 -9.13
C SER A 185 14.95 -10.78 -10.44
N VAL A 186 15.06 -12.08 -10.73
CA VAL A 186 15.77 -12.61 -11.92
C VAL A 186 15.04 -12.24 -13.21
N GLU A 187 13.71 -12.38 -13.22
CA GLU A 187 12.88 -12.06 -14.37
C GLU A 187 12.01 -10.81 -14.12
N LYS A 188 11.66 -10.11 -15.20
CA LYS A 188 10.83 -8.89 -15.15
C LYS A 188 9.42 -9.15 -14.59
N ASN A 189 8.90 -10.36 -14.75
CA ASN A 189 7.60 -10.80 -14.21
C ASN A 189 7.67 -11.18 -12.70
N HIS A 190 8.86 -11.44 -12.15
CA HIS A 190 9.08 -11.77 -10.74
C HIS A 190 9.04 -10.54 -9.82
N PHE A 191 8.93 -9.34 -10.39
CA PHE A 191 8.82 -8.09 -9.66
C PHE A 191 7.48 -7.39 -9.94
N LEU A 192 7.26 -6.21 -9.35
CA LEU A 192 6.18 -5.32 -9.75
C LEU A 192 6.48 -4.67 -11.11
N THR A 193 5.45 -4.18 -11.82
CA THR A 193 5.67 -3.37 -13.02
C THR A 193 6.41 -2.08 -12.69
N SER A 194 7.13 -1.53 -13.67
CA SER A 194 7.90 -0.29 -13.51
C SER A 194 7.03 0.86 -12.99
N GLU A 195 5.81 1.00 -13.50
CA GLU A 195 4.87 2.06 -13.13
C GLU A 195 4.44 1.92 -11.66
N THR A 196 4.19 0.69 -11.19
CA THR A 196 3.78 0.46 -9.80
C THR A 196 4.95 0.67 -8.85
N PHE A 197 6.15 0.24 -9.23
CA PHE A 197 7.37 0.50 -8.47
C PHE A 197 7.68 2.00 -8.36
N GLU A 198 7.60 2.73 -9.47
CA GLU A 198 7.79 4.18 -9.51
C GLU A 198 6.73 4.90 -8.67
N ALA A 199 5.46 4.50 -8.80
CA ALA A 199 4.37 5.10 -8.03
C ALA A 199 4.57 4.91 -6.52
N ILE A 200 4.94 3.71 -6.06
CA ILE A 200 5.27 3.46 -4.65
C ILE A 200 6.46 4.32 -4.22
N THR A 201 7.52 4.37 -5.03
CA THR A 201 8.76 5.09 -4.71
C THR A 201 8.52 6.58 -4.56
N ILE A 202 7.88 7.21 -5.56
CA ILE A 202 7.59 8.64 -5.58
C ILE A 202 6.63 9.02 -4.46
N THR A 203 5.53 8.29 -4.30
CA THR A 203 4.54 8.52 -3.25
C THR A 203 5.17 8.45 -1.86
N THR A 204 6.02 7.45 -1.62
CA THR A 204 6.68 7.28 -0.31
C THR A 204 7.67 8.41 -0.03
N LYS A 205 8.53 8.77 -1.00
CA LYS A 205 9.47 9.88 -0.85
C LYS A 205 8.74 11.21 -0.62
N SER A 206 7.72 11.47 -1.43
CA SER A 206 6.85 12.65 -1.33
C SER A 206 6.17 12.74 0.04
N LYS A 207 5.67 11.60 0.56
CA LYS A 207 5.05 11.53 1.88
C LYS A 207 6.04 11.90 2.98
N ILE A 208 7.24 11.32 2.97
CA ILE A 208 8.28 11.62 3.96
C ILE A 208 8.62 13.12 3.90
N ALA A 209 8.96 13.64 2.71
CA ALA A 209 9.35 15.04 2.53
C ALA A 209 8.24 16.00 2.99
N LYS A 210 6.99 15.73 2.61
CA LYS A 210 5.83 16.55 2.98
C LYS A 210 5.53 16.52 4.47
N ILE A 211 5.59 15.35 5.12
CA ILE A 211 5.39 15.27 6.58
C ILE A 211 6.46 16.07 7.30
N SER A 212 7.73 15.87 6.93
CA SER A 212 8.85 16.58 7.55
C SER A 212 8.74 18.09 7.35
N HIS A 213 8.38 18.54 6.14
CA HIS A 213 8.18 19.95 5.84
C HIS A 213 7.04 20.57 6.67
N LEU A 214 5.89 19.89 6.75
CA LEU A 214 4.74 20.41 7.49
C LEU A 214 5.04 20.54 8.99
N LEU A 215 5.72 19.55 9.58
CA LEU A 215 6.02 19.54 11.02
C LEU A 215 7.16 20.49 11.39
N ARG A 216 8.23 20.54 10.61
CA ARG A 216 9.43 21.32 10.94
C ARG A 216 9.39 22.74 10.41
N ASP A 217 8.99 22.93 9.16
CA ASP A 217 9.16 24.20 8.46
C ASP A 217 7.86 25.03 8.49
N ALA A 218 6.70 24.37 8.39
CA ALA A 218 5.39 25.04 8.39
C ALA A 218 4.70 25.11 9.76
N GLY A 219 5.32 24.58 10.83
CA GLY A 219 4.84 24.70 12.20
C GLY A 219 3.56 23.92 12.54
N PHE A 220 3.18 22.90 11.76
CA PHE A 220 2.00 22.08 12.07
C PHE A 220 2.28 21.20 13.29
N THR A 221 1.34 21.17 14.23
CA THR A 221 1.42 20.28 15.41
C THR A 221 1.27 18.80 15.03
N PHE A 222 0.58 18.51 13.92
CA PHE A 222 0.32 17.15 13.47
C PHE A 222 0.03 17.06 11.97
N VAL A 223 0.17 15.86 11.41
CA VAL A 223 -0.14 15.57 10.00
C VAL A 223 -1.03 14.32 9.87
N LEU A 224 -2.11 14.46 9.11
CA LEU A 224 -3.03 13.37 8.73
C LEU A 224 -2.82 13.00 7.26
N THR A 225 -2.20 11.85 7.02
CA THR A 225 -1.74 11.46 5.69
C THR A 225 -2.83 11.14 4.68
N ARG A 226 -4.05 10.81 5.13
CA ARG A 226 -5.22 10.64 4.24
C ARG A 226 -5.57 11.95 3.52
N ARG A 227 -5.22 13.11 4.05
CA ARG A 227 -5.47 14.40 3.37
C ARG A 227 -4.65 14.60 2.10
N PHE A 228 -3.73 13.69 1.79
CA PHE A 228 -2.89 13.76 0.59
C PHE A 228 -3.38 12.87 -0.56
N ASN A 229 -4.53 12.18 -0.41
CA ASN A 229 -5.10 11.35 -1.45
C ASN A 229 -6.29 12.01 -2.16
N SER A 230 -6.76 11.40 -3.25
CA SER A 230 -7.90 11.89 -4.04
C SER A 230 -9.26 11.41 -3.54
N ASP A 231 -9.37 10.74 -2.39
CA ASP A 231 -10.63 10.15 -1.90
C ASP A 231 -11.75 11.20 -1.79
N ASN A 232 -11.44 12.43 -1.38
CA ASN A 232 -12.45 13.48 -1.27
C ASN A 232 -13.01 13.89 -2.65
N LEU A 233 -12.17 13.87 -3.69
CA LEU A 233 -12.62 14.09 -5.07
C LEU A 233 -13.48 12.91 -5.55
N GLU A 234 -13.07 11.67 -5.26
CA GLU A 234 -13.84 10.47 -5.63
C GLU A 234 -15.22 10.45 -4.95
N ARG A 235 -15.29 10.83 -3.66
CA ARG A 235 -16.56 10.98 -2.94
C ARG A 235 -17.45 12.05 -3.57
N LYS A 236 -16.87 13.19 -3.97
CA LYS A 236 -17.61 14.23 -4.68
C LYS A 236 -18.17 13.70 -6.00
N PHE A 237 -17.38 12.98 -6.79
CA PHE A 237 -17.86 12.36 -8.03
C PHE A 237 -18.95 11.30 -7.78
N SER A 238 -18.86 10.55 -6.68
CA SER A 238 -19.90 9.60 -6.30
C SER A 238 -21.22 10.30 -5.95
N ALA A 239 -21.15 11.38 -5.16
CA ALA A 239 -22.33 12.17 -4.82
C ALA A 239 -22.97 12.79 -6.06
N LEU A 240 -22.16 13.30 -7.00
CA LEU A 240 -22.67 13.83 -8.27
C LEU A 240 -23.36 12.77 -9.14
N ARG A 241 -22.83 11.54 -9.18
CA ARG A 241 -23.50 10.44 -9.90
C ARG A 241 -24.83 10.04 -9.24
N GLN A 242 -24.88 10.02 -7.91
CA GLN A 242 -26.09 9.67 -7.16
C GLN A 242 -27.17 10.74 -7.23
N ALA A 243 -26.79 12.00 -7.49
CA ALA A 243 -27.75 13.10 -7.60
C ALA A 243 -28.71 12.95 -8.79
N ASN A 244 -28.37 12.13 -9.80
CA ASN A 244 -29.17 11.97 -11.02
C ASN A 244 -29.90 10.61 -11.13
N GLY A 245 -29.96 9.81 -10.05
CA GLY A 245 -30.59 8.48 -10.03
C GLY A 245 -29.63 7.34 -10.32
#